data_AF-A0A8J5D2Z2-F1
#
_entry.id   AF-A0A8J5D2Z2-F1
#
_cell.length_a   1.000
_cell.length_b   1.000
_cell.length_c   1.000
_cell.angle_alpha   90.00
_cell.angle_beta   90.00
_cell.angle_gamma   90.00
#
_symmetry.space_group_name_H-M   'P 1'
#
loop_
_entity.id
_entity.type
_entity.pdbx_description
1 polymer ?
#
loop_
_entity_poly.entity_id
_entity_poly.type
_entity_poly.pdbx_seq_one_letter_code
_entity_poly.pdbx_strand_id
1 'polypeptide(L)'
;MYLMSLRYSRTDGDYKESAQRLTNSLGNTRSIINHFTPKLERWSQEHSISTLTEEQVLEVVRNNYDSLTLKLHDSLDQYEKYAEKPQHANFFANMVRSILSDTRQSIDFGAFENLSILQELSSST
;
A
#
# COMPACT_ATOMS: atom_id res chain seq x y z
N MET A 1 5.42 6.75 11.69
CA MET A 1 5.71 6.77 10.24
C MET A 1 6.13 8.15 9.73
N TYR A 2 5.30 9.20 9.83
CA TYR A 2 5.61 10.53 9.28
C TYR A 2 6.95 11.14 9.74
N LEU A 3 7.26 11.06 11.05
CA LEU A 3 8.53 11.61 11.57
C LEU A 3 9.75 10.88 10.99
N MET A 4 9.62 9.57 10.77
CA MET A 4 10.69 8.78 10.18
C MET A 4 10.88 9.16 8.71
N SER A 5 9.79 9.27 7.94
CA SER A 5 9.87 9.70 6.54
C SER A 5 10.42 11.12 6.41
N LEU A 6 10.00 12.05 7.28
CA LEU A 6 10.49 13.43 7.29
C LEU A 6 12.00 13.51 7.59
N ARG A 7 12.49 12.65 8.50
CA ARG A 7 13.91 12.55 8.80
C ARG A 7 14.69 12.12 7.56
N TYR A 8 14.30 11.01 6.94
CA TYR A 8 15.00 10.50 5.75
C TYR A 8 14.86 11.42 4.52
N SER A 9 13.79 12.22 4.44
CA SER A 9 13.64 13.18 3.34
C SER A 9 14.59 14.37 3.46
N ARG A 10 15.08 14.67 4.67
CA ARG A 10 16.03 15.75 4.96
C ARG A 10 17.49 15.29 4.97
N THR A 11 17.73 13.99 5.08
CA THR A 11 19.07 13.39 5.03
C THR A 11 19.40 12.98 3.59
N ASP A 12 20.62 13.25 3.15
CA ASP A 12 21.08 12.76 1.85
C ASP A 12 21.36 11.25 1.92
N GLY A 13 20.86 10.50 0.93
CA GLY A 13 21.00 9.05 0.87
C GLY A 13 19.98 8.37 -0.05
N ASP A 14 20.14 7.06 -0.24
CA ASP A 14 19.40 6.27 -1.24
C ASP A 14 17.87 6.29 -1.09
N TYR A 15 17.37 6.64 0.10
CA TYR A 15 15.95 6.67 0.43
C TYR A 15 15.34 8.06 0.44
N LYS A 16 16.12 9.11 0.19
CA LYS A 16 15.67 10.52 0.29
C LYS A 16 14.43 10.78 -0.54
N GLU A 17 14.43 10.37 -1.80
CA GLU A 17 13.32 10.60 -2.72
C GLU A 17 12.06 9.83 -2.28
N SER A 18 12.19 8.54 -1.97
CA SER A 18 11.08 7.73 -1.47
C SER A 18 10.51 8.29 -0.16
N ALA A 19 11.37 8.76 0.73
CA ALA A 19 10.99 9.38 1.98
C ALA A 19 10.30 10.73 1.78
N GLN A 20 10.73 11.53 0.79
CA GLN A 20 10.07 12.79 0.43
C GLN A 20 8.67 12.53 -0.15
N ARG A 21 8.53 11.55 -1.05
CA ARG A 21 7.23 11.13 -1.59
C ARG A 21 6.29 10.68 -0.47
N LEU A 22 6.74 9.79 0.42
CA LEU A 22 5.96 9.33 1.56
C LEU A 22 5.57 10.49 2.51
N THR A 23 6.50 11.39 2.81
CA THR A 23 6.24 12.57 3.65
C THR A 23 5.17 13.47 3.05
N ASN A 24 5.23 13.69 1.73
CA ASN A 24 4.22 14.45 1.01
C ASN A 24 2.87 13.75 1.08
N SER A 25 2.79 12.43 0.80
CA SER A 25 1.55 11.64 0.85
C SER A 25 0.88 11.63 2.22
N LEU A 26 1.67 11.69 3.30
CA LEU A 26 1.16 11.74 4.67
C LEU A 26 0.77 13.15 5.14
N GLY A 27 1.07 14.19 4.35
CA GLY A 27 0.85 15.59 4.73
C GLY A 27 -0.61 15.93 5.02
N ASN A 28 -1.52 15.51 4.13
CA ASN A 28 -2.96 15.75 4.31
C ASN A 28 -3.54 14.94 5.46
N THR A 29 -3.18 13.66 5.58
CA THR A 29 -3.60 12.83 6.73
C THR A 29 -3.20 13.46 8.05
N ARG A 30 -1.96 13.96 8.15
CA ARG A 30 -1.49 14.66 9.36
C ARG A 30 -2.27 15.94 9.62
N SER A 31 -2.59 16.71 8.58
CA SER A 31 -3.34 17.97 8.69
C SER A 31 -4.77 17.72 9.17
N ILE A 32 -5.44 16.68 8.65
CA ILE A 32 -6.78 16.26 9.08
C ILE A 32 -6.79 15.89 10.57
N ILE A 33 -5.86 15.03 10.99
CA ILE A 33 -5.76 14.61 12.40
C ILE A 33 -5.52 15.82 13.30
N ASN A 34 -4.52 16.64 12.98
CA ASN A 34 -4.20 17.82 13.79
C ASN A 34 -5.34 18.84 13.85
N HIS A 35 -6.16 18.93 12.80
CA HIS A 35 -7.30 19.85 12.75
C HIS A 35 -8.48 19.37 13.60
N PHE A 36 -8.82 18.08 13.51
CA PHE A 36 -10.02 17.53 14.12
C PHE A 36 -9.81 16.98 15.53
N THR A 37 -8.62 16.46 15.88
CA THR A 37 -8.34 15.98 17.26
C THR A 37 -8.74 17.00 18.32
N PRO A 38 -8.25 18.26 18.32
CA PRO A 38 -8.63 19.23 19.34
C PRO A 38 -10.11 19.63 19.30
N LYS A 39 -10.77 19.55 18.13
CA LYS A 39 -12.19 19.89 17.98
C LYS A 39 -13.09 18.79 18.54
N LEU A 40 -12.73 17.54 18.31
CA LEU A 40 -13.40 16.37 18.87
C LEU A 40 -13.23 16.31 20.38
N GLU A 41 -12.02 16.56 20.89
CA GLU A 41 -11.75 16.65 22.33
C GLU A 41 -12.58 17.75 22.99
N ARG A 42 -12.64 18.94 22.37
CA ARG A 42 -13.45 20.05 22.88
C ARG A 42 -14.95 19.71 22.90
N TRP A 43 -15.48 19.17 21.80
CA TRP A 43 -16.89 18.79 21.73
C TRP A 43 -17.24 17.71 22.77
N SER A 44 -16.37 16.71 22.94
CA SER A 44 -16.49 15.66 23.95
C SER A 44 -16.55 16.22 25.37
N GLN A 45 -15.68 17.20 25.69
CA GLN A 45 -15.67 17.88 26.99
C GLN A 45 -16.93 18.72 27.22
N GLU A 46 -17.36 19.50 26.23
CA GLU A 46 -18.54 20.36 26.32
C GLU A 46 -19.84 19.55 26.55
N HIS A 47 -19.92 18.34 26.02
CA HIS A 47 -21.08 17.45 26.19
C HIS A 47 -20.90 16.42 27.31
N SER A 48 -19.74 16.40 27.98
CA SER A 48 -19.40 15.42 29.02
C SER A 48 -19.51 13.96 28.55
N ILE A 49 -19.15 13.69 27.31
CA ILE A 49 -19.20 12.36 26.68
C ILE A 49 -17.77 11.83 26.53
N SER A 50 -17.47 10.64 27.07
CA SER A 50 -16.13 10.06 27.02
C SER A 50 -15.77 9.41 25.68
N THR A 51 -16.76 8.89 24.95
CA THR A 51 -16.58 8.23 23.65
C THR A 51 -17.63 8.70 22.68
N LEU A 52 -17.20 9.27 21.56
CA LEU A 52 -18.11 9.80 20.53
C LEU A 52 -18.68 8.68 19.66
N THR A 53 -19.95 8.81 19.28
CA THR A 53 -20.54 7.98 18.21
C THR A 53 -20.10 8.48 16.84
N GLU A 54 -20.33 7.65 15.80
CA GLU A 54 -20.03 8.03 14.42
C GLU A 54 -20.75 9.31 14.00
N GLU A 55 -22.03 9.43 14.33
CA GLU A 55 -22.85 10.60 13.99
C GLU A 55 -22.32 11.87 14.63
N GLN A 56 -21.87 11.80 15.89
CA GLN A 56 -21.29 12.93 16.61
C GLN A 56 -19.95 13.36 15.99
N VAL A 57 -19.10 12.40 15.60
CA VAL A 57 -17.86 12.70 14.89
C VAL A 57 -18.17 13.37 13.55
N LEU A 58 -19.14 12.85 12.79
CA LEU A 58 -19.55 13.41 11.49
C LEU A 58 -20.12 14.83 11.64
N GLU A 59 -20.86 15.11 12.70
CA GLU A 59 -21.36 16.46 13.00
C GLU A 59 -20.21 17.45 13.21
N VAL A 60 -19.24 17.11 14.07
CA VAL A 60 -18.06 17.95 14.32
C VAL A 60 -17.27 18.17 13.04
N VAL A 61 -17.10 17.13 12.23
CA VAL A 61 -16.39 17.21 10.95
C VAL A 61 -17.09 18.17 9.99
N ARG A 62 -18.40 18.02 9.79
CA ARG A 62 -19.20 18.87 8.88
C ARG A 62 -19.15 20.33 9.29
N ASN A 63 -19.30 20.61 10.59
CA ASN A 63 -19.34 21.98 11.12
C ASN A 63 -17.98 22.69 11.09
N ASN A 64 -16.90 21.98 10.80
CA ASN A 64 -15.54 22.54 10.80
C ASN A 64 -14.77 22.21 9.52
N TYR A 65 -15.46 21.75 8.49
CA TYR A 65 -14.86 21.32 7.23
C TYR A 65 -14.30 22.49 6.41
N ASP A 66 -15.01 23.62 6.44
CA ASP A 66 -14.66 24.88 5.78
C ASP A 66 -13.30 25.44 6.24
N SER A 67 -12.95 25.26 7.51
CA SER A 67 -11.69 25.71 8.09
C SER A 67 -10.51 24.74 7.85
N LEU A 68 -10.77 23.55 7.32
CA LEU A 68 -9.72 22.58 7.02
C LEU A 68 -9.01 22.94 5.72
N THR A 69 -7.73 23.30 5.81
CA THR A 69 -6.89 23.53 4.64
C THR A 69 -6.04 22.29 4.35
N LEU A 70 -6.15 21.76 3.12
CA LEU A 70 -5.37 20.62 2.65
C LEU A 70 -4.45 21.02 1.51
N LYS A 71 -3.32 20.32 1.40
CA LYS A 71 -2.41 20.45 0.27
C LYS A 71 -3.04 19.76 -0.95
N LEU A 72 -3.08 20.45 -2.08
CA LEU A 72 -3.37 19.80 -3.37
C LEU A 72 -2.20 18.90 -3.75
N HIS A 73 -2.51 17.63 -4.03
CA HIS A 73 -1.52 16.69 -4.53
C HIS A 73 -1.36 16.88 -6.03
N ASP A 74 -0.13 17.13 -6.45
CA ASP A 74 0.23 17.20 -7.87
C ASP A 74 0.17 15.80 -8.51
N SER A 75 -0.13 15.75 -9.81
CA SER A 75 0.01 14.55 -10.64
C SER A 75 -0.86 13.35 -10.21
N LEU A 76 -2.06 13.58 -9.68
CA LEU A 76 -3.02 12.52 -9.35
C LEU A 76 -3.47 11.70 -10.57
N ASP A 77 -3.32 12.25 -11.77
CA ASP A 77 -3.59 11.65 -13.06
C ASP A 77 -2.41 10.82 -13.60
N GLN A 78 -1.24 10.90 -12.98
CA GLN A 78 -0.05 10.16 -13.41
C GLN A 78 0.07 8.84 -12.65
N TYR A 79 -0.08 7.74 -13.38
CA TYR A 79 0.33 6.43 -12.90
C TYR A 79 1.84 6.25 -13.12
N GLU A 80 2.60 6.13 -12.03
CA GLU A 80 4.00 5.76 -12.13
C GLU A 80 4.10 4.23 -12.33
N LYS A 81 4.50 3.82 -13.53
CA LYS A 81 4.76 2.40 -13.82
C LYS A 81 5.91 1.91 -12.95
N TYR A 82 5.82 0.65 -12.49
CA TYR A 82 6.96 -0.01 -11.89
C TYR A 82 8.14 0.02 -12.85
N ALA A 83 9.21 0.70 -12.45
CA ALA A 83 10.49 0.69 -13.13
C ALA A 83 11.51 0.04 -12.19
N GLU A 84 11.91 -1.18 -12.53
CA GLU A 84 12.92 -1.88 -11.76
C GLU A 84 14.24 -1.08 -11.78
N LYS A 85 14.87 -0.92 -10.61
CA LYS A 85 16.17 -0.25 -10.56
C LYS A 85 17.18 -1.07 -11.40
N PRO A 86 17.90 -0.46 -12.35
CA PRO A 86 18.81 -1.19 -13.25
C PRO A 86 19.82 -2.08 -12.51
N GLN A 87 20.27 -1.63 -11.34
CA GLN A 87 21.21 -2.35 -10.46
C GLN A 87 20.67 -3.68 -9.91
N HIS A 88 19.34 -3.88 -9.87
CA HIS A 88 18.71 -5.09 -9.36
C HIS A 88 18.03 -5.95 -10.44
N ALA A 89 17.91 -5.44 -11.67
CA ALA A 89 17.22 -6.13 -12.76
C ALA A 89 17.76 -7.55 -13.02
N ASN A 90 19.08 -7.72 -13.02
CA ASN A 90 19.70 -9.04 -13.22
C ASN A 90 19.39 -10.02 -12.08
N PHE A 91 19.34 -9.53 -10.84
CA PHE A 91 19.02 -10.35 -9.68
C PHE A 91 17.60 -10.90 -9.80
N PHE A 92 16.62 -10.01 -10.03
CA PHE A 92 15.21 -10.42 -10.16
C PHE A 92 14.98 -11.29 -11.41
N ALA A 93 15.63 -10.99 -12.54
CA ALA A 93 15.55 -11.82 -13.73
C ALA A 93 16.07 -13.25 -13.49
N ASN A 94 17.19 -13.39 -12.77
CA ASN A 94 17.74 -14.71 -12.46
C ASN A 94 16.88 -15.48 -11.45
N MET A 95 16.32 -14.80 -10.46
CA MET A 95 15.38 -15.41 -9.51
C MET A 95 14.14 -15.94 -10.23
N VAL A 96 13.52 -15.15 -11.12
CA VAL A 96 12.36 -15.60 -11.92
C VAL A 96 12.73 -16.77 -12.82
N ARG A 97 13.90 -16.76 -13.46
CA ARG A 97 14.39 -17.89 -14.27
C ARG A 97 14.56 -19.17 -13.46
N SER A 98 15.12 -19.06 -12.24
CA SER A 98 15.29 -20.20 -11.34
C SER A 98 13.93 -20.78 -10.96
N ILE A 99 13.00 -19.94 -10.50
CA ILE A 99 11.64 -20.37 -10.14
C ILE A 99 10.95 -21.05 -11.33
N LEU A 100 11.08 -20.49 -12.53
CA LEU A 100 10.49 -21.07 -13.73
C LEU A 100 11.11 -22.44 -14.07
N SER A 101 12.43 -22.57 -13.95
CA SER A 101 13.15 -23.83 -14.16
C SER A 101 12.67 -24.90 -13.17
N ASP A 102 12.63 -24.57 -11.88
CA ASP A 102 12.21 -25.47 -10.82
C ASP A 102 10.75 -25.88 -10.99
N THR A 103 9.87 -24.92 -11.30
CA THR A 103 8.45 -25.19 -11.54
C THR A 103 8.28 -26.13 -12.74
N ARG A 104 9.00 -25.89 -13.85
CA ARG A 104 8.96 -26.76 -15.03
C ARG A 104 9.43 -28.18 -14.74
N GLN A 105 10.44 -28.35 -13.89
CA GLN A 105 10.94 -29.67 -13.48
C GLN A 105 10.02 -30.36 -12.48
N SER A 106 9.31 -29.60 -11.65
CA SER A 106 8.34 -30.15 -10.68
C SER A 106 7.01 -30.60 -11.30
N ILE A 107 6.71 -30.15 -12.53
CA ILE A 107 5.53 -30.61 -13.26
C ILE A 107 5.91 -31.92 -13.95
N ASP A 108 5.51 -33.04 -13.34
CA ASP A 108 5.66 -34.38 -13.93
C ASP A 108 4.61 -34.59 -15.01
N PHE A 109 4.96 -34.29 -16.26
CA PHE A 109 4.13 -34.60 -17.43
C PHE A 109 4.01 -36.11 -17.68
N GLY A 110 4.96 -36.91 -17.20
CA GLY A 110 4.94 -38.37 -17.33
C GLY A 110 3.87 -39.02 -16.47
N ALA A 111 3.58 -38.48 -15.28
CA ALA A 111 2.46 -38.96 -14.46
C ALA A 111 1.09 -38.74 -15.14
N PHE A 112 0.92 -37.61 -15.84
CA PHE A 112 -0.30 -37.32 -16.59
C PHE A 112 -0.44 -38.22 -17.82
N GLU A 113 0.63 -38.41 -18.60
CA GLU A 113 0.60 -39.29 -19.78
C GLU A 113 0.34 -40.76 -19.39
N ASN A 114 0.98 -41.26 -18.33
CA ASN A 114 0.75 -42.64 -17.86
C ASN A 114 -0.67 -42.84 -17.33
N LEU A 115 -1.26 -41.85 -16.66
CA LEU A 115 -2.66 -41.91 -16.23
C LEU A 115 -3.63 -41.91 -17.41
N SER A 116 -3.38 -41.09 -18.43
CA SER A 116 -4.20 -41.11 -19.65
C SER A 116 -4.11 -42.44 -20.39
N ILE A 117 -2.91 -43.02 -20.51
CA ILE A 117 -2.71 -44.33 -21.16
C ILE A 117 -3.40 -45.44 -20.35
N LEU A 118 -3.28 -45.44 -19.02
CA LEU A 118 -3.97 -46.40 -18.15
C LEU A 118 -5.50 -46.28 -18.25
N GLN A 119 -6.02 -45.06 -18.37
CA GLN A 119 -7.45 -44.81 -18.54
C GLN A 119 -7.97 -45.28 -19.90
N GLU A 120 -7.22 -45.05 -20.99
CA GLU A 120 -7.55 -45.57 -22.32
C GLU A 120 -7.55 -47.12 -22.35
N LEU A 121 -6.55 -47.75 -21.74
CA LEU A 121 -6.46 -49.21 -21.64
C LEU A 121 -7.59 -49.81 -20.79
N SER A 122 -7.96 -49.17 -19.69
CA SER A 122 -9.10 -49.58 -18.85
C SER A 122 -10.45 -49.45 -19.56
N SER A 123 -10.58 -48.57 -20.55
CA SER A 123 -11.81 -48.38 -21.32
C SER A 123 -11.94 -49.32 -22.51
N SER A 124 -10.88 -50.07 -22.84
CA SER A 124 -10.79 -50.95 -24.03
C SER A 124 -10.93 -52.45 -23.70
N THR A 125 -11.21 -52.80 -22.44
CA THR A 125 -11.59 -54.15 -21.96
C THR A 125 -12.97 -54.11 -21.36
#